data_AF-A0A7J6W2T0-F1
#
_entry.id   AF-A0A7J6W2T0-F1
#
_cell.length_a   1.000
_cell.length_b   1.000
_cell.length_c   1.000
_cell.angle_alpha   90.00
_cell.angle_beta   90.00
_cell.angle_gamma   90.00
#
_symmetry.space_group_name_H-M   'P 1'
#
loop_
_entity.id
_entity.type
_entity.pdbx_description
1 polymer ?
#
loop_
_entity_poly.entity_id
_entity_poly.type
_entity_poly.pdbx_seq_one_letter_code
_entity_poly.pdbx_strand_id
1 'polypeptide(L)'
;MPRSQILAGIELVSIFVEGINQIRSGKLISLSEQELVDCDKKINDGCNGGLMDYAFQFIVENGGISSEARYPYNANDNQCEIERVG
;
A
#
# COMPACT_ATOMS: atom_id res chain seq x y z
N MET A 1 8.48 9.99 -7.83
CA MET A 1 7.81 10.85 -6.83
C MET A 1 8.44 10.66 -5.44
N PRO A 2 9.02 11.66 -4.76
CA PRO A 2 9.54 11.46 -3.40
C PRO A 2 8.43 11.01 -2.45
N ARG A 3 8.72 10.21 -1.39
CA ARG A 3 7.72 9.72 -0.42
C ARG A 3 6.81 10.84 0.12
N SER A 4 7.35 12.04 0.32
CA SER A 4 6.60 13.23 0.74
C SER A 4 5.58 13.76 -0.28
N GLN A 5 5.60 13.24 -1.51
CA GLN A 5 4.69 13.59 -2.61
C GLN A 5 3.79 12.41 -3.01
N ILE A 6 3.94 11.22 -2.40
CA ILE A 6 2.94 10.15 -2.52
C ILE A 6 1.59 10.79 -2.22
N LEU A 7 0.61 10.51 -3.07
CA LEU A 7 -0.75 11.01 -2.92
C LEU A 7 -1.18 10.81 -1.48
N ALA A 8 -1.54 11.90 -0.81
CA ALA A 8 -1.86 11.89 0.62
C ALA A 8 -2.85 10.78 1.01
N GLY A 9 -3.68 10.29 0.07
CA GLY A 9 -4.55 9.15 0.27
C GLY A 9 -3.83 7.81 0.52
N ILE A 10 -2.88 7.40 -0.33
CA ILE A 10 -2.25 6.06 -0.23
C ILE A 10 -1.38 5.96 1.03
N GLU A 11 -0.59 7.01 1.31
CA GLU A 11 0.26 7.06 2.50
C GLU A 11 -0.58 6.94 3.79
N LEU A 12 -1.70 7.65 3.87
CA LEU A 12 -2.58 7.60 5.05
C LEU A 12 -3.25 6.22 5.23
N VAL A 13 -3.49 5.49 4.14
CA VAL A 13 -4.00 4.11 4.19
C VAL A 13 -2.97 3.19 4.84
N SER A 14 -1.72 3.22 4.39
CA SER A 14 -0.64 2.42 4.99
C SER A 14 -0.48 2.73 6.48
N ILE A 15 -0.37 4.00 6.86
CA ILE A 15 -0.23 4.42 8.28
C ILE A 15 -1.40 3.89 9.13
N PHE A 16 -2.63 3.95 8.62
CA PHE A 16 -3.80 3.46 9.34
C PHE A 16 -3.73 1.94 9.56
N VAL A 17 -3.38 1.17 8.52
CA VAL A 17 -3.29 -0.29 8.61
C VAL A 17 -2.13 -0.71 9.51
N GLU A 18 -0.98 -0.03 9.41
CA GLU A 18 0.17 -0.23 10.31
C GLU A 18 -0.21 -0.02 11.77
N GLY A 19 -0.91 1.08 12.07
CA GLY A 19 -1.39 1.39 13.41
C GLY A 19 -2.35 0.34 13.96
N ILE A 20 -3.31 -0.12 13.15
CA ILE A 20 -4.21 -1.20 13.53
C ILE A 20 -3.45 -2.50 13.75
N ASN A 21 -2.48 -2.83 12.89
CA ASN A 21 -1.66 -4.02 13.02
C ASN A 21 -0.87 -4.00 14.34
N GLN A 22 -0.28 -2.87 14.72
CA GLN A 22 0.39 -2.70 16.02
C GLN A 22 -0.58 -2.90 17.19
N ILE A 23 -1.81 -2.37 17.12
CA ILE A 23 -2.83 -2.57 18.17
C ILE A 23 -3.25 -4.03 18.28
N ARG A 24 -3.42 -4.72 17.15
CA ARG A 24 -3.94 -6.11 17.09
C ARG A 24 -2.88 -7.16 17.43
N SER A 25 -1.66 -6.99 16.90
CA SER A 25 -0.61 -8.01 16.94
C SER A 25 0.53 -7.67 17.92
N GLY A 26 0.61 -6.42 18.39
CA GLY A 26 1.75 -5.94 19.15
C GLY A 26 2.99 -5.63 18.30
N LYS A 27 2.90 -5.74 16.96
CA LYS A 27 4.03 -5.54 16.04
C LYS A 27 3.78 -4.36 15.11
N LEU A 28 4.67 -3.38 15.12
CA LEU A 28 4.73 -2.32 14.12
C LEU A 28 5.53 -2.85 12.94
N ILE A 29 4.84 -3.06 11.81
CA ILE A 29 5.43 -3.52 10.56
C ILE A 29 5.14 -2.43 9.55
N SER A 30 6.17 -1.86 8.94
CA SER A 30 5.99 -0.91 7.84
C SER A 30 5.50 -1.64 6.60
N LEU A 31 4.45 -1.12 5.97
CA LEU A 31 3.76 -1.71 4.83
C LEU A 31 4.19 -1.03 3.53
N SER A 32 4.19 -1.80 2.46
CA SER A 32 4.65 -1.34 1.14
C SER A 32 3.60 -0.43 0.49
N GLU A 33 3.91 0.86 0.41
CA GLU A 33 3.09 1.78 -0.38
C GLU A 33 3.22 1.50 -1.90
N GLN A 34 4.33 0.88 -2.33
CA GLN A 34 4.57 0.56 -3.73
C GLN A 34 3.62 -0.50 -4.28
N GLU A 35 3.31 -1.53 -3.49
CA GLU A 35 2.30 -2.53 -3.87
C GLU A 35 0.93 -1.87 -4.08
N LEU A 36 0.54 -0.88 -3.27
CA LEU A 36 -0.68 -0.12 -3.52
C LEU A 36 -0.58 0.69 -4.81
N VAL A 37 0.55 1.33 -5.07
CA VAL A 37 0.79 2.07 -6.32
C VAL A 37 0.68 1.16 -7.55
N ASP A 38 1.28 -0.03 -7.50
CA ASP A 38 1.42 -0.92 -8.66
C ASP A 38 0.21 -1.84 -8.86
N CYS A 39 -0.44 -2.29 -7.78
CA CYS A 39 -1.45 -3.36 -7.81
C CYS A 39 -2.89 -2.89 -7.60
N ASP A 40 -3.13 -1.79 -6.87
CA ASP A 40 -4.47 -1.23 -6.72
C ASP A 40 -4.84 -0.38 -7.95
N LYS A 41 -5.20 -1.07 -9.03
CA LYS A 41 -5.49 -0.47 -10.35
C LYS A 41 -6.95 -0.59 -10.77
N LYS A 42 -7.86 -1.05 -9.89
CA LYS A 42 -9.29 -1.16 -10.24
C LYS A 42 -9.93 0.21 -10.45
N ILE A 43 -9.62 1.14 -9.55
CA ILE A 43 -10.12 2.52 -9.56
C ILE A 43 -8.98 3.52 -9.31
N ASN A 44 -8.00 3.15 -8.50
CA ASN A 44 -6.82 3.97 -8.27
C ASN A 44 -5.84 3.89 -9.46
N ASP A 45 -5.03 4.93 -9.63
CA ASP A 45 -4.16 5.13 -10.80
C ASP A 45 -2.70 5.36 -10.38
N GLY A 46 -2.25 4.59 -9.38
CA GLY A 46 -0.88 4.63 -8.85
C GLY A 46 -0.36 6.05 -8.58
N CYS A 47 0.71 6.47 -9.25
CA CYS A 47 1.32 7.78 -9.01
C CYS A 47 0.44 8.97 -9.45
N ASN A 48 -0.64 8.75 -10.23
CA ASN A 48 -1.52 9.83 -10.69
C ASN A 48 -2.64 10.16 -9.71
N GLY A 49 -3.07 9.21 -8.89
CA GLY A 49 -4.19 9.44 -8.00
C GLY A 49 -4.75 8.19 -7.37
N GLY A 50 -5.48 8.38 -6.28
CA GLY A 50 -6.30 7.32 -5.71
C GLY A 50 -7.20 7.81 -4.59
N LEU A 51 -8.23 7.04 -4.30
CA LEU A 51 -9.13 7.22 -3.17
C LEU A 51 -8.85 6.15 -2.12
N MET A 52 -8.85 6.59 -0.86
CA MET A 52 -8.50 5.74 0.29
C MET A 52 -9.43 4.54 0.44
N ASP A 53 -10.73 4.73 0.23
CA ASP A 53 -11.75 3.68 0.39
C ASP A 53 -11.47 2.47 -0.52
N TYR A 54 -11.02 2.73 -1.75
CA TYR A 54 -10.66 1.67 -2.69
C TYR A 54 -9.34 0.99 -2.35
N ALA A 55 -8.38 1.71 -1.79
CA ALA A 55 -7.16 1.10 -1.28
C ALA A 55 -7.45 0.18 -0.09
N PHE A 56 -8.33 0.56 0.84
CA PHE A 56 -8.77 -0.34 1.90
C PHE A 56 -9.50 -1.58 1.34
N GLN A 57 -10.37 -1.39 0.34
CA GLN A 57 -11.06 -2.50 -0.32
C GLN A 57 -10.05 -3.45 -0.98
N PHE A 58 -9.06 -2.91 -1.69
CA PHE A 58 -7.97 -3.69 -2.29
C PHE A 58 -7.24 -4.50 -1.23
N ILE A 59 -6.82 -3.90 -0.11
CA ILE A 59 -6.10 -4.61 0.97
C ILE A 59 -6.94 -5.79 1.49
N VAL A 60 -8.25 -5.61 1.68
CA VAL A 60 -9.15 -6.69 2.12
C VAL A 60 -9.27 -7.80 1.07
N GLU A 61 -9.47 -7.43 -0.20
CA GLU A 61 -9.62 -8.39 -1.30
C GLU A 61 -8.32 -9.14 -1.63
N ASN A 62 -7.17 -8.48 -1.46
CA ASN A 62 -5.84 -9.05 -1.67
C ASN A 62 -5.39 -9.93 -0.49
N GLY A 63 -6.11 -9.91 0.63
CA GLY A 63 -5.77 -10.67 1.84
C GLY A 63 -4.67 -10.04 2.69
N GLY A 64 -4.41 -8.75 2.50
CA GLY A 64 -3.30 -8.01 3.09
C GLY A 64 -2.45 -7.32 2.02
N ILE A 65 -1.34 -6.74 2.46
CA ILE A 65 -0.28 -6.17 1.63
C ILE A 65 1.09 -6.50 2.22
N SER A 66 2.11 -6.46 1.39
CA SER A 66 3.50 -6.75 1.74
C SER A 66 4.08 -5.70 2.70
N SER A 67 5.15 -6.08 3.38
CA SER A 67 5.97 -5.12 4.12
C SER A 67 6.84 -4.29 3.17
N GLU A 68 7.20 -3.08 3.60
CA GLU A 68 8.11 -2.21 2.87
C GLU A 68 9.47 -2.88 2.59
N ALA A 69 9.93 -3.72 3.53
CA ALA A 69 11.19 -4.46 3.35
C ALA A 69 11.13 -5.48 2.21
N ARG A 70 9.93 -5.97 1.87
CA ARG A 70 9.71 -6.99 0.84
C ARG A 70 9.40 -6.39 -0.53
N TYR A 71 8.62 -5.31 -0.56
CA TYR A 71 8.27 -4.59 -1.77
C TYR A 71 8.61 -3.10 -1.58
N PRO A 72 9.89 -2.70 -1.76
CA PRO A 72 10.33 -1.36 -1.41
C PRO A 72 9.76 -0.28 -2.33
N TYR A 73 9.54 0.91 -1.75
CA TYR A 73 9.16 2.09 -2.50
C TYR A 73 10.23 2.51 -3.50
N ASN A 74 9.86 2.57 -4.78
CA ASN A 74 10.75 2.95 -5.88
C ASN A 74 10.26 4.17 -6.66
N ALA A 75 9.12 4.75 -6.26
CA ALA A 75 8.66 6.05 -6.73
C ALA A 75 8.22 6.10 -8.20
N ASN A 76 7.87 4.95 -8.79
CA ASN A 76 7.40 4.81 -10.16
C ASN A 76 6.10 3.98 -10.22
N ASP A 77 5.35 4.14 -11.31
CA ASP A 77 4.29 3.19 -11.68
C ASP A 77 4.93 2.00 -12.39
N ASN A 78 4.96 0.85 -11.72
CA ASN A 78 5.43 -0.39 -12.30
C ASN A 78 4.25 -1.32 -12.61
N GLN A 79 4.55 -2.46 -13.22
CA GLN A 79 3.59 -3.55 -13.25
C GLN A 79 3.46 -4.15 -11.85
N CYS A 80 2.24 -4.52 -11.48
CA CYS A 80 1.99 -5.24 -10.24
C CYS A 80 2.79 -6.55 -10.23
N GLU A 81 3.75 -6.63 -9.31
CA GLU A 81 4.42 -7.88 -8.99
C GLU A 81 3.59 -8.60 -7.94
N ILE A 82 2.82 -9.61 -8.36
CA ILE A 82 2.05 -10.45 -7.45
C ILE A 82 3.03 -11.39 -6.72
N GLU A 83 3.76 -10.84 -5.76
CA GLU A 83 4.39 -11.66 -4.74
C GLU A 83 3.28 -12.15 -3.81
N ARG A 84 2.77 -13.35 -4.07
CA ARG A 84 1.79 -13.99 -3.19
C ARG A 84 2.32 -13.98 -1.75
N VAL A 85 1.67 -13.22 -0.89
CA VAL A 85 1.84 -13.28 0.56
C VAL A 85 1.42 -14.70 0.98
N GLY A 86 2.42 -15.51 1.34
CA GLY A 86 2.24 -16.81 1.97
C GLY A 86 2.30 -16.69 3.48
#